data_AF-A0A1G9MJI3-F1
#
_entry.id   AF-A0A1G9MJI3-F1
#
_cell.length_a   1.000
_cell.length_b   1.000
_cell.length_c   1.000
_cell.angle_alpha   90.00
_cell.angle_beta   90.00
_cell.angle_gamma   90.00
#
_symmetry.space_group_name_H-M   'P 1'
#
loop_
_entity.id
_entity.type
_entity.pdbx_description
1 polymer ?
#
loop_
_entity_poly.entity_id
_entity_poly.type
_entity_poly.pdbx_seq_one_letter_code
_entity_poly.pdbx_strand_id
1 'polypeptide(L)'
;MTMLGLLSLPYCYAAADGAQVLRLSERLTNDATKRLQETAQFVWQVLQPHSFESDGPGWSSVRQVRLVHALVRHHAAKHPHWNHAWGLPVNQEDQAGTNLAFSLVVLRGLRRMHLLISPEEAEAFLHRWRVIGFLLGIDPLVLPATLQEAYYLDRAIVRRHFRESDAGKALTKALLHSLHEQAPAFRLAPYYMRFLLGDDVADLLELPRDATQQFLLEPLRVANAFRSATGSAFGQPPLPVQFKNYFAFPIPTWPVAS
;
A
#
# COMPACT_ATOMS: atom_id res chain seq x y z
N MET A 1 8.88 2.76 -4.24
CA MET A 1 9.46 2.73 -2.87
C MET A 1 8.90 3.82 -1.96
N THR A 2 8.88 5.09 -2.37
CA THR A 2 8.48 6.22 -1.51
C THR A 2 7.03 6.14 -0.98
N MET A 3 6.03 5.93 -1.84
CA MET A 3 4.62 5.77 -1.38
C MET A 3 4.40 4.51 -0.53
N LEU A 4 5.18 3.46 -0.76
CA LEU A 4 5.08 2.22 0.02
C LEU A 4 5.43 2.50 1.49
N GLY A 5 6.61 3.07 1.74
CA GLY A 5 7.10 3.33 3.09
C GLY A 5 6.43 4.53 3.75
N LEU A 6 6.08 5.59 3.00
CA LEU A 6 5.55 6.82 3.60
C LEU A 6 4.02 6.89 3.67
N LEU A 7 3.30 5.97 3.02
CA LEU A 7 1.84 6.03 2.97
C LEU A 7 1.19 4.65 3.13
N SER A 8 1.44 3.71 2.22
CA SER A 8 0.70 2.43 2.21
C SER A 8 0.90 1.62 3.49
N LEU A 9 2.15 1.40 3.91
CA LEU A 9 2.46 0.64 5.13
C LEU A 9 1.95 1.30 6.42
N PRO A 10 2.26 2.59 6.70
CA PRO A 10 1.74 3.22 7.91
C PRO A 10 0.21 3.30 7.91
N TYR A 11 -0.44 3.48 6.75
CA TYR A 11 -1.89 3.39 6.65
C TYR A 11 -2.42 2.03 7.12
N CYS A 12 -1.79 0.91 6.71
CA CYS A 12 -2.15 -0.42 7.21
C CYS A 12 -1.95 -0.56 8.73
N TYR A 13 -0.93 0.10 9.31
CA TYR A 13 -0.65 -0.01 10.75
C TYR A 13 -1.73 0.65 11.62
N ALA A 14 -2.56 1.53 11.05
CA ALA A 14 -3.69 2.12 11.75
C ALA A 14 -4.86 1.13 11.92
N ALA A 15 -4.93 0.05 11.12
CA ALA A 15 -5.88 -1.04 11.33
C ALA A 15 -5.45 -1.87 12.55
N ALA A 16 -5.93 -1.49 13.73
CA ALA A 16 -5.38 -1.91 15.02
C ALA A 16 -5.34 -3.44 15.23
N ASP A 17 -6.39 -4.15 14.81
CA ASP A 17 -6.47 -5.61 14.93
C ASP A 17 -5.55 -6.33 13.94
N GLY A 18 -5.58 -5.89 12.67
CA GLY A 18 -4.69 -6.42 11.64
C GLY A 18 -3.21 -6.22 11.98
N ALA A 19 -2.86 -5.09 12.61
CA ALA A 19 -1.50 -4.81 13.07
C ALA A 19 -0.99 -5.82 14.12
N GLN A 20 -1.87 -6.47 14.87
CA GLN A 20 -1.47 -7.51 15.84
C GLN A 20 -0.85 -8.72 15.17
N VAL A 21 -1.30 -9.08 13.96
CA VAL A 21 -0.70 -10.18 13.18
C VAL A 21 0.79 -9.90 12.93
N LEU A 22 1.10 -8.67 12.57
CA LEU A 22 2.46 -8.23 12.27
C LEU A 22 3.32 -8.17 13.54
N ARG A 23 2.76 -7.63 14.64
CA ARG A 23 3.42 -7.57 15.95
C ARG A 23 3.75 -8.96 16.48
N LEU A 24 2.77 -9.86 16.50
CA LEU A 24 2.92 -11.22 17.06
C LEU A 24 3.75 -12.15 16.17
N SER A 25 3.94 -11.82 14.90
CA SER A 25 4.91 -12.52 14.06
C SER A 25 6.36 -12.21 14.44
N GLU A 26 6.61 -11.14 15.22
CA GLU A 26 7.90 -10.58 15.66
C GLU A 26 8.91 -10.22 14.55
N ARG A 27 8.65 -10.62 13.30
CA ARG A 27 9.54 -10.37 12.16
C ARG A 27 9.61 -8.89 11.78
N LEU A 28 8.52 -8.13 11.98
CA LEU A 28 8.47 -6.71 11.67
C LEU A 28 9.02 -5.82 12.78
N THR A 29 9.07 -6.30 14.03
CA THR A 29 9.74 -5.59 15.12
C THR A 29 11.24 -5.88 15.14
N ASN A 30 11.64 -7.10 14.76
CA ASN A 30 13.03 -7.55 14.85
C ASN A 30 13.83 -7.37 13.55
N ASP A 31 13.17 -7.28 12.39
CA ASP A 31 13.82 -7.10 11.08
C ASP A 31 12.96 -6.27 10.11
N ALA A 32 12.56 -5.07 10.56
CA ALA A 32 11.71 -4.14 9.80
C ALA A 32 12.29 -3.82 8.41
N THR A 33 13.62 -3.67 8.30
CA THR A 33 14.30 -3.36 7.04
C THR A 33 14.18 -4.47 6.03
N LYS A 34 14.45 -5.73 6.40
CA LYS A 34 14.24 -6.86 5.49
C LYS A 34 12.79 -7.00 5.10
N ARG A 35 11.84 -6.82 6.02
CA ARG A 35 10.40 -6.91 5.72
C ARG A 35 9.93 -5.82 4.77
N LEU A 36 10.44 -4.60 4.91
CA LEU A 36 10.20 -3.50 3.97
C LEU A 36 10.74 -3.85 2.58
N GLN A 37 11.95 -4.42 2.50
CA GLN A 37 12.57 -4.87 1.25
C GLN A 37 11.80 -6.03 0.59
N GLU A 38 11.38 -7.05 1.36
CA GLU A 38 10.54 -8.16 0.89
C GLU A 38 9.22 -7.62 0.27
N THR A 39 8.59 -6.65 0.94
CA THR A 39 7.36 -6.01 0.44
C THR A 39 7.63 -5.18 -0.81
N ALA A 40 8.74 -4.45 -0.84
CA ALA A 40 9.18 -3.69 -2.01
C ALA A 40 9.38 -4.58 -3.23
N GLN A 41 10.05 -5.72 -3.02
CA GLN A 41 10.32 -6.71 -4.04
C GLN A 41 9.03 -7.32 -4.56
N PHE A 42 8.08 -7.66 -3.69
CA PHE A 42 6.76 -8.13 -4.11
C PHE A 42 6.07 -7.10 -5.01
N VAL A 43 5.96 -5.85 -4.55
CA VAL A 43 5.32 -4.75 -5.32
C VAL A 43 5.98 -4.58 -6.68
N TRP A 44 7.30 -4.58 -6.73
CA TRP A 44 8.04 -4.53 -7.99
C TRP A 44 7.71 -5.71 -8.91
N GLN A 45 7.74 -6.93 -8.36
CA GLN A 45 7.52 -8.15 -9.12
C GLN A 45 6.13 -8.25 -9.73
N VAL A 46 5.10 -7.74 -9.05
CA VAL A 46 3.71 -7.80 -9.53
C VAL A 46 3.29 -6.58 -10.34
N LEU A 47 4.02 -5.48 -10.28
CA LEU A 47 3.71 -4.28 -11.07
C LEU A 47 4.52 -4.21 -12.37
N GLN A 48 5.74 -4.75 -12.43
CA GLN A 48 6.57 -4.66 -13.65
C GLN A 48 5.90 -5.25 -14.91
N PRO A 49 6.26 -4.80 -16.12
CA PRO A 49 5.70 -5.28 -17.37
C PRO A 49 5.98 -6.78 -17.50
N HIS A 50 5.11 -7.49 -18.23
CA HIS A 50 5.24 -8.93 -18.47
C HIS A 50 5.22 -9.81 -17.21
N SER A 51 4.94 -9.25 -16.02
CA SER A 51 5.00 -10.03 -14.76
C SER A 51 3.97 -11.14 -14.63
N PHE A 52 2.90 -11.13 -15.41
CA PHE A 52 1.93 -12.23 -15.48
C PHE A 52 1.91 -12.91 -16.86
N GLU A 53 2.95 -12.74 -17.67
CA GLU A 53 3.19 -13.62 -18.83
C GLU A 53 3.70 -15.00 -18.35
N SER A 54 3.89 -15.95 -19.27
CA SER A 54 4.14 -17.37 -18.93
C SER A 54 5.32 -17.61 -17.98
N ASP A 55 6.37 -16.79 -18.07
CA ASP A 55 7.60 -16.83 -17.26
C ASP A 55 7.74 -15.59 -16.35
N GLY A 56 6.69 -14.78 -16.26
CA GLY A 56 6.68 -13.55 -15.48
C GLY A 56 6.83 -13.78 -13.97
N PRO A 57 7.59 -12.93 -13.25
CA PRO A 57 7.85 -13.11 -11.82
C PRO A 57 6.64 -12.87 -10.91
N GLY A 58 5.55 -12.31 -11.42
CA GLY A 58 4.33 -12.04 -10.65
C GLY A 58 3.63 -13.32 -10.19
N TRP A 59 3.65 -14.38 -11.02
CA TRP A 59 3.01 -15.65 -10.67
C TRP A 59 3.64 -16.31 -9.45
N SER A 60 4.96 -16.45 -9.42
CA SER A 60 5.68 -17.05 -8.30
C SER A 60 5.56 -16.18 -7.05
N SER A 61 5.70 -14.86 -7.20
CA SER A 61 5.61 -13.90 -6.10
C SER A 61 4.25 -13.93 -5.40
N VAL A 62 3.15 -13.89 -6.15
CA VAL A 62 1.79 -13.96 -5.58
C VAL A 62 1.52 -15.29 -4.90
N ARG A 63 1.95 -16.42 -5.48
CA ARG A 63 1.79 -17.75 -4.87
C ARG A 63 2.58 -17.85 -3.56
N GLN A 64 3.80 -17.33 -3.52
CA GLN A 64 4.63 -17.28 -2.33
C GLN A 64 3.97 -16.46 -1.22
N VAL A 65 3.49 -15.25 -1.51
CA VAL A 65 2.80 -14.41 -0.52
C VAL A 65 1.51 -15.09 -0.03
N ARG A 66 0.73 -15.70 -0.92
CA ARG A 66 -0.48 -16.44 -0.53
C ARG A 66 -0.19 -17.60 0.42
N LEU A 67 0.90 -18.34 0.19
CA LEU A 67 1.35 -19.39 1.10
C LEU A 67 1.81 -18.82 2.44
N VAL A 68 2.57 -17.73 2.44
CA VAL A 68 2.97 -17.02 3.66
C VAL A 68 1.74 -16.56 4.46
N HIS A 69 0.71 -16.01 3.81
CA HIS A 69 -0.54 -15.62 4.47
C HIS A 69 -1.25 -16.81 5.11
N ALA A 70 -1.29 -17.97 4.44
CA ALA A 70 -1.87 -19.18 5.01
C ALA A 70 -1.11 -19.67 6.26
N LEU A 71 0.23 -19.67 6.21
CA LEU A 71 1.08 -20.03 7.34
C LEU A 71 0.93 -19.05 8.50
N VAL A 72 1.01 -17.74 8.23
CA VAL A 72 0.82 -16.70 9.25
C VAL A 72 -0.55 -16.82 9.89
N ARG A 73 -1.62 -17.03 9.11
CA ARG A 73 -2.97 -17.24 9.64
C ARG A 73 -3.02 -18.45 10.58
N HIS A 74 -2.44 -19.58 10.18
CA HIS A 74 -2.41 -20.79 10.98
C HIS A 74 -1.67 -20.61 12.32
N HIS A 75 -0.49 -19.99 12.28
CA HIS A 75 0.34 -19.80 13.47
C HIS A 75 -0.20 -18.71 14.39
N ALA A 76 -0.64 -17.57 13.85
CA ALA A 76 -1.20 -16.48 14.64
C ALA A 76 -2.46 -16.92 15.38
N ALA A 77 -3.35 -17.70 14.75
CA ALA A 77 -4.56 -18.21 15.40
C ALA A 77 -4.29 -19.15 16.58
N LYS A 78 -3.09 -19.75 16.64
CA LYS A 78 -2.63 -20.64 17.72
C LYS A 78 -1.72 -19.93 18.73
N HIS A 79 -1.42 -18.66 18.51
CA HIS A 79 -0.47 -17.93 19.33
C HIS A 79 -1.11 -17.63 20.71
N PRO A 80 -0.43 -17.88 21.85
CA PRO A 80 -1.03 -17.69 23.18
C PRO A 80 -1.52 -16.26 23.46
N HIS A 81 -0.93 -15.27 22.79
CA HIS A 81 -1.31 -13.86 22.91
C HIS A 81 -2.27 -13.37 21.82
N TRP A 82 -2.79 -14.26 20.98
CA TRP A 82 -3.85 -13.89 20.03
C TRP A 82 -5.17 -13.72 20.77
N ASN A 83 -5.79 -12.55 20.64
CA ASN A 83 -7.12 -12.31 21.15
C ASN A 83 -8.14 -12.56 20.04
N HIS A 84 -9.03 -13.54 20.22
CA HIS A 84 -10.06 -13.88 19.24
C HIS A 84 -11.05 -12.74 18.96
N ALA A 85 -11.17 -11.75 19.84
CA ALA A 85 -11.97 -10.54 19.57
C ALA A 85 -11.42 -9.69 18.41
N TRP A 86 -10.15 -9.86 18.04
CA TRP A 86 -9.54 -9.25 16.85
C TRP A 86 -9.99 -9.92 15.54
N GLY A 87 -10.73 -11.02 15.62
CA GLY A 87 -11.17 -11.83 14.49
C GLY A 87 -10.15 -12.89 14.07
N LEU A 88 -10.33 -13.41 12.86
CA LEU A 88 -9.38 -14.36 12.27
C LEU A 88 -8.15 -13.59 11.75
N PRO A 89 -6.92 -14.05 12.02
CA PRO A 89 -5.73 -13.42 11.48
C PRO A 89 -5.73 -13.45 9.94
N VAL A 90 -5.30 -12.36 9.29
CA VAL A 90 -5.23 -12.26 7.83
C VAL A 90 -6.58 -12.62 7.20
N ASN A 91 -7.69 -12.08 7.73
CA ASN A 91 -9.02 -12.37 7.20
C ASN A 91 -9.24 -11.68 5.83
N GLN A 92 -10.39 -11.92 5.21
CA GLN A 92 -10.73 -11.37 3.88
C GLN A 92 -10.74 -9.83 3.88
N GLU A 93 -11.22 -9.22 4.96
CA GLU A 93 -11.30 -7.78 5.06
C GLU A 93 -9.95 -7.11 5.34
N ASP A 94 -9.12 -7.70 6.19
CA ASP A 94 -7.73 -7.25 6.40
C ASP A 94 -6.96 -7.26 5.06
N GLN A 95 -7.14 -8.33 4.28
CA GLN A 95 -6.51 -8.45 2.97
C GLN A 95 -7.08 -7.43 1.97
N ALA A 96 -8.40 -7.19 1.96
CA ALA A 96 -9.03 -6.19 1.11
C ALA A 96 -8.56 -4.76 1.47
N GLY A 97 -8.52 -4.42 2.76
CA GLY A 97 -8.02 -3.15 3.26
C GLY A 97 -6.54 -2.94 2.92
N THR A 98 -5.73 -3.98 3.06
CA THR A 98 -4.33 -3.97 2.61
C THR A 98 -4.26 -3.74 1.10
N ASN A 99 -5.02 -4.48 0.30
CA ASN A 99 -5.04 -4.31 -1.17
C ASN A 99 -5.43 -2.88 -1.59
N LEU A 100 -6.36 -2.24 -0.86
CA LEU A 100 -6.72 -0.82 -1.03
C LEU A 100 -5.58 0.13 -0.68
N ALA A 101 -4.81 -0.18 0.37
CA ALA A 101 -3.63 0.61 0.76
C ALA A 101 -2.53 0.63 -0.31
N PHE A 102 -2.40 -0.44 -1.10
CA PHE A 102 -1.47 -0.52 -2.23
C PHE A 102 -2.03 0.02 -3.56
N SER A 103 -3.36 0.19 -3.66
CA SER A 103 -4.05 0.64 -4.86
C SER A 103 -4.60 2.06 -4.70
N LEU A 104 -5.84 2.18 -4.23
CA LEU A 104 -6.55 3.44 -4.07
C LEU A 104 -5.78 4.47 -3.25
N VAL A 105 -5.20 4.06 -2.12
CA VAL A 105 -4.49 4.99 -1.22
C VAL A 105 -3.22 5.52 -1.88
N VAL A 106 -2.51 4.71 -2.68
CA VAL A 106 -1.37 5.18 -3.47
C VAL A 106 -1.80 6.26 -4.47
N LEU A 107 -2.90 6.06 -5.19
CA LEU A 107 -3.44 7.07 -6.12
C LEU A 107 -3.78 8.38 -5.41
N ARG A 108 -4.37 8.30 -4.21
CA ARG A 108 -4.64 9.49 -3.37
C ARG A 108 -3.35 10.21 -2.98
N GLY A 109 -2.32 9.46 -2.57
CA GLY A 109 -1.00 10.01 -2.23
C GLY A 109 -0.34 10.72 -3.40
N LEU A 110 -0.32 10.10 -4.58
CA LEU A 110 0.26 10.68 -5.80
C LEU A 110 -0.47 11.98 -6.20
N ARG A 111 -1.81 12.01 -6.14
CA ARG A 111 -2.59 13.23 -6.39
C ARG A 111 -2.29 14.33 -5.36
N ARG A 112 -2.13 13.97 -4.08
CA ARG A 112 -1.76 14.90 -3.01
C ARG A 112 -0.36 15.50 -3.21
N MET A 113 0.52 14.77 -3.90
CA MET A 113 1.83 15.24 -4.34
C MET A 113 1.82 16.01 -5.68
N HIS A 114 0.63 16.36 -6.19
CA HIS A 114 0.39 17.05 -7.46
C HIS A 114 0.92 16.32 -8.71
N LEU A 115 0.93 14.99 -8.66
CA LEU A 115 1.16 14.19 -9.86
C LEU A 115 -0.15 14.03 -10.62
N LEU A 116 -0.13 14.39 -11.90
CA LEU A 116 -1.24 14.19 -12.81
C LEU A 116 -1.37 12.70 -13.14
N ILE A 117 -2.54 12.13 -12.87
CA ILE A 117 -2.90 10.76 -13.21
C ILE A 117 -4.26 10.83 -13.89
N SER A 118 -4.35 10.33 -15.12
CA SER A 118 -5.61 10.34 -15.86
C SER A 118 -6.64 9.40 -15.21
N PRO A 119 -7.94 9.57 -15.46
CA PRO A 119 -8.96 8.62 -15.03
C PRO A 119 -8.65 7.19 -15.49
N GLU A 120 -8.20 7.03 -16.73
CA GLU A 120 -7.87 5.73 -17.34
C GLU A 120 -6.67 5.07 -16.65
N GLU A 121 -5.61 5.83 -16.38
CA GLU A 121 -4.43 5.33 -15.63
C GLU A 121 -4.81 4.90 -14.22
N ALA A 122 -5.69 5.66 -13.55
CA ALA A 122 -6.16 5.35 -12.21
C ALA A 122 -7.01 4.06 -12.17
N GLU A 123 -7.94 3.90 -13.12
CA GLU A 123 -8.75 2.68 -13.24
C GLU A 123 -7.90 1.47 -13.63
N ALA A 124 -6.94 1.62 -14.54
CA ALA A 124 -6.03 0.54 -14.92
C ALA A 124 -5.15 0.09 -13.74
N PHE A 125 -4.66 1.03 -12.93
CA PHE A 125 -3.91 0.72 -11.72
C PHE A 125 -4.76 0.02 -10.66
N LEU A 126 -6.00 0.46 -10.46
CA LEU A 126 -6.95 -0.22 -9.57
C LEU A 126 -7.24 -1.64 -10.07
N HIS A 127 -7.52 -1.81 -11.36
CA HIS A 127 -7.78 -3.10 -11.98
C HIS A 127 -6.60 -4.07 -11.80
N ARG A 128 -5.37 -3.57 -11.95
CA ARG A 128 -4.16 -4.37 -11.70
C ARG A 128 -4.15 -4.96 -10.30
N TRP A 129 -4.42 -4.15 -9.28
CA TRP A 129 -4.50 -4.60 -7.90
C TRP A 129 -5.73 -5.45 -7.60
N ARG A 130 -6.83 -5.26 -8.32
CA ARG A 130 -7.98 -6.17 -8.27
C ARG A 130 -7.60 -7.58 -8.71
N VAL A 131 -6.86 -7.72 -9.82
CA VAL A 131 -6.35 -9.01 -10.30
C VAL A 131 -5.36 -9.60 -9.30
N ILE A 132 -4.40 -8.81 -8.78
CA ILE A 132 -3.45 -9.28 -7.77
C ILE A 132 -4.18 -9.77 -6.51
N GLY A 133 -5.17 -9.02 -6.03
CA GLY A 133 -6.00 -9.39 -4.89
C GLY A 133 -6.75 -10.71 -5.11
N PHE A 134 -7.33 -10.90 -6.29
CA PHE A 134 -7.97 -12.17 -6.66
C PHE A 134 -6.98 -13.34 -6.62
N LEU A 135 -5.78 -13.17 -7.20
CA LEU A 135 -4.74 -14.20 -7.20
C LEU A 135 -4.21 -14.52 -5.80
N LEU A 136 -4.15 -13.53 -4.91
CA LEU A 136 -3.85 -13.69 -3.48
C LEU A 136 -4.96 -14.44 -2.72
N GLY A 137 -6.13 -14.64 -3.32
CA GLY A 137 -7.27 -15.37 -2.74
C GLY A 137 -8.25 -14.49 -1.99
N ILE A 138 -8.29 -13.19 -2.32
CA ILE A 138 -9.34 -12.30 -1.82
C ILE A 138 -10.64 -12.61 -2.56
N ASP A 139 -11.75 -12.70 -1.83
CA ASP A 139 -13.07 -12.95 -2.39
C ASP A 139 -13.46 -11.81 -3.36
N PRO A 140 -13.94 -12.12 -4.59
CA PRO A 140 -14.42 -11.12 -5.54
C PRO A 140 -15.44 -10.12 -4.99
N LEU A 141 -16.24 -10.51 -3.98
CA LEU A 141 -17.24 -9.64 -3.35
C LEU A 141 -16.63 -8.45 -2.59
N VAL A 142 -15.37 -8.55 -2.17
CA VAL A 142 -14.63 -7.47 -1.49
C VAL A 142 -13.49 -6.91 -2.35
N LEU A 143 -13.55 -7.15 -3.66
CA LEU A 143 -12.61 -6.64 -4.65
C LEU A 143 -13.27 -5.61 -5.58
N PRO A 144 -13.18 -4.31 -5.25
CA PRO A 144 -13.89 -3.25 -5.95
C PRO A 144 -13.45 -3.16 -7.41
N ALA A 145 -14.43 -3.04 -8.31
CA ALA A 145 -14.23 -2.92 -9.76
C ALA A 145 -14.04 -1.48 -10.22
N THR A 146 -14.46 -0.50 -9.40
CA THR A 146 -14.37 0.94 -9.73
C THR A 146 -13.72 1.73 -8.59
N LEU A 147 -13.17 2.91 -8.91
CA LEU A 147 -12.62 3.82 -7.89
C LEU A 147 -13.66 4.25 -6.84
N GLN A 148 -14.94 4.33 -7.24
CA GLN A 148 -16.04 4.67 -6.35
C GLN A 148 -16.32 3.55 -5.34
N GLU A 149 -16.42 2.30 -5.79
CA GLU A 149 -16.56 1.14 -4.91
C GLU A 149 -15.36 1.03 -3.96
N ALA A 150 -14.16 1.24 -4.49
CA ALA A 150 -12.93 1.20 -3.70
C ALA A 150 -12.94 2.27 -2.59
N TYR A 151 -13.43 3.47 -2.89
CA TYR A 151 -13.61 4.54 -1.91
C TYR A 151 -14.58 4.14 -0.80
N TYR A 152 -15.75 3.60 -1.14
CA TYR A 152 -16.74 3.24 -0.12
C TYR A 152 -16.28 2.07 0.74
N LEU A 153 -15.65 1.06 0.14
CA LEU A 153 -15.08 -0.08 0.88
C LEU A 153 -13.97 0.39 1.83
N ASP A 154 -13.04 1.22 1.36
CA ASP A 154 -11.99 1.81 2.19
C ASP A 154 -12.58 2.59 3.38
N ARG A 155 -13.57 3.46 3.15
CA ARG A 155 -14.25 4.19 4.23
C ARG A 155 -14.93 3.28 5.24
N ALA A 156 -15.54 2.18 4.78
CA ALA A 156 -16.18 1.21 5.66
C ALA A 156 -15.16 0.46 6.54
N ILE A 157 -14.03 0.06 5.97
CA ILE A 157 -12.92 -0.61 6.67
C ILE A 157 -12.29 0.35 7.68
N VAL A 158 -11.95 1.58 7.27
CA VAL A 158 -11.39 2.61 8.16
C VAL A 158 -12.30 2.84 9.36
N ARG A 159 -13.61 3.05 9.14
CA ARG A 159 -14.55 3.29 10.23
C ARG A 159 -14.59 2.17 11.27
N ARG A 160 -14.33 0.93 10.87
CA ARG A 160 -14.43 -0.25 11.75
C ARG A 160 -13.10 -0.59 12.42
N HIS A 161 -11.98 -0.38 11.74
CA HIS A 161 -10.69 -0.91 12.16
C HIS A 161 -9.67 0.13 12.59
N PHE A 162 -9.80 1.38 12.14
CA PHE A 162 -8.81 2.40 12.44
C PHE A 162 -9.02 2.96 13.83
N ARG A 163 -8.02 2.74 14.69
CA ARG A 163 -7.97 3.24 16.06
C ARG A 163 -6.55 3.15 16.61
N GLU A 164 -6.31 3.80 17.74
CA GLU A 164 -5.02 3.72 18.41
C GLU A 164 -4.69 2.29 18.83
N SER A 165 -3.43 1.90 18.64
CA SER A 165 -2.92 0.63 19.15
C SER A 165 -1.41 0.67 19.36
N ASP A 166 -0.95 -0.01 20.40
CA ASP A 166 0.49 -0.17 20.66
C ASP A 166 1.19 -0.87 19.50
N ALA A 167 0.51 -1.81 18.83
CA ALA A 167 1.01 -2.49 17.65
C ALA A 167 1.25 -1.50 16.49
N GLY A 168 0.27 -0.67 16.16
CA GLY A 168 0.41 0.33 15.09
C GLY A 168 1.51 1.35 15.37
N LYS A 169 1.61 1.84 16.60
CA LYS A 169 2.65 2.77 17.05
C LYS A 169 4.04 2.14 16.97
N ALA A 170 4.21 0.91 17.48
CA ALA A 170 5.47 0.18 17.43
C ALA A 170 5.94 -0.12 16.00
N LEU A 171 5.03 -0.58 15.12
CA LEU A 171 5.33 -0.84 13.71
C LEU A 171 5.72 0.44 12.96
N THR A 172 5.03 1.55 13.23
CA THR A 172 5.37 2.86 12.66
C THR A 172 6.76 3.32 13.08
N LYS A 173 7.10 3.19 14.37
CA LYS A 173 8.44 3.50 14.89
C LYS A 173 9.52 2.64 14.23
N ALA A 174 9.28 1.33 14.10
CA ALA A 174 10.21 0.42 13.44
C ALA A 174 10.41 0.75 11.95
N LEU A 175 9.33 1.12 11.25
CA LEU A 175 9.39 1.55 9.85
C LEU A 175 10.17 2.87 9.69
N LEU A 176 9.93 3.85 10.55
CA LEU A 176 10.67 5.12 10.54
C LEU A 176 12.17 4.90 10.76
N HIS A 177 12.54 4.02 11.70
CA HIS A 177 13.92 3.62 11.91
C HIS A 177 14.54 3.02 10.64
N SER A 178 13.87 2.05 10.03
CA SER A 178 14.30 1.40 8.79
C SER A 178 14.48 2.38 7.61
N LEU A 179 13.58 3.36 7.49
CA LEU A 179 13.71 4.40 6.47
C LEU A 179 14.89 5.32 6.73
N HIS A 180 15.12 5.71 7.99
CA HIS A 180 16.25 6.56 8.38
C HIS A 180 17.59 5.90 8.05
N GLU A 181 17.73 4.59 8.26
CA GLU A 181 18.95 3.83 7.94
C GLU A 181 19.25 3.78 6.43
N GLN A 182 18.24 3.85 5.57
CA GLN A 182 18.44 3.76 4.12
C GLN A 182 19.05 5.03 3.52
N ALA A 183 18.62 6.21 3.98
CA ALA A 183 19.16 7.47 3.47
C ALA A 183 18.91 8.65 4.43
N PRO A 184 19.86 9.61 4.54
CA PRO A 184 19.70 10.81 5.38
C PRO A 184 18.48 11.68 5.04
N ALA A 185 17.98 11.60 3.81
CA ALA A 185 16.78 12.31 3.35
C ALA A 185 15.50 11.87 4.08
N PHE A 186 15.47 10.65 4.63
CA PHE A 186 14.31 10.13 5.38
C PHE A 186 14.23 10.67 6.82
N ARG A 187 15.12 11.57 7.25
CA ARG A 187 14.95 12.32 8.51
C ARG A 187 13.62 13.07 8.57
N LEU A 188 13.08 13.47 7.42
CA LEU A 188 11.80 14.15 7.31
C LEU A 188 10.61 13.18 7.10
N ALA A 189 10.83 11.86 7.10
CA ALA A 189 9.79 10.85 6.85
C ALA A 189 8.53 10.99 7.73
N PRO A 190 8.60 11.28 9.04
CA PRO A 190 7.40 11.45 9.86
C PRO A 190 6.49 12.58 9.37
N TYR A 191 7.08 13.67 8.89
CA TYR A 191 6.38 14.84 8.36
C TYR A 191 5.73 14.53 7.00
N TYR A 192 6.44 13.82 6.11
CA TYR A 192 5.87 13.32 4.86
C TYR A 192 4.73 12.33 5.10
N MET A 193 4.89 11.40 6.04
CA MET A 193 3.85 10.44 6.41
C MET A 193 2.60 11.16 6.90
N ARG A 194 2.74 12.10 7.83
CA ARG A 194 1.60 12.88 8.34
C ARG A 194 0.89 13.65 7.24
N PHE A 195 1.65 14.31 6.36
CA PHE A 195 1.06 14.99 5.21
C PHE A 195 0.27 14.03 4.31
N LEU A 196 0.81 12.86 3.98
CA LEU A 196 0.15 11.92 3.06
C LEU A 196 -1.08 11.25 3.69
N LEU A 197 -0.95 10.81 4.95
CA LEU A 197 -2.00 10.11 5.71
C LEU A 197 -3.14 11.04 6.12
N GLY A 198 -2.84 12.32 6.37
CA GLY A 198 -3.76 13.26 7.04
C GLY A 198 -3.69 13.15 8.55
N ASP A 199 -4.18 14.18 9.24
CA ASP A 199 -4.03 14.32 10.69
C ASP A 199 -4.66 13.18 11.49
N ASP A 200 -5.88 12.78 11.14
CA ASP A 200 -6.62 11.73 11.87
C ASP A 200 -5.82 10.42 11.95
N VAL A 201 -5.36 9.91 10.81
CA VAL A 201 -4.61 8.65 10.75
C VAL A 201 -3.21 8.83 11.36
N ALA A 202 -2.58 9.99 11.16
CA ALA A 202 -1.26 10.29 11.68
C ALA A 202 -1.26 10.36 13.22
N ASP A 203 -2.33 10.88 13.83
CA ASP A 203 -2.49 10.91 15.29
C ASP A 203 -2.62 9.50 15.87
N LEU A 204 -3.36 8.59 15.22
CA LEU A 204 -3.47 7.19 15.66
C LEU A 204 -2.11 6.49 15.76
N LEU A 205 -1.14 6.93 14.95
CA LEU A 205 0.20 6.38 14.84
C LEU A 205 1.26 7.22 15.59
N GLU A 206 0.85 8.24 16.34
CA GLU A 206 1.72 9.16 17.08
C GLU A 206 2.78 9.87 16.21
N LEU A 207 2.44 10.17 14.96
CA LEU A 207 3.32 10.97 14.10
C LEU A 207 3.31 12.44 14.57
N PRO A 208 4.46 13.12 14.58
CA PRO A 208 4.58 14.47 15.15
C PRO A 208 3.71 15.49 14.42
N ARG A 209 3.08 16.37 15.18
CA ARG A 209 2.46 17.62 14.69
C ARG A 209 3.53 18.69 14.61
N ASP A 210 3.72 19.29 13.44
CA ASP A 210 4.56 20.47 13.29
C ASP A 210 3.94 21.39 12.23
N ALA A 211 3.67 22.64 12.61
CA ALA A 211 3.08 23.64 11.73
C ALA A 211 3.98 24.01 10.54
N THR A 212 5.28 23.71 10.62
CA THR A 212 6.25 23.97 9.54
C THR A 212 6.22 22.92 8.43
N GLN A 213 5.45 21.83 8.60
CA GLN A 213 5.30 20.75 7.63
C GLN A 213 4.96 21.22 6.22
N GLN A 214 4.08 22.21 6.09
CA GLN A 214 3.64 22.70 4.77
C GLN A 214 4.81 23.33 4.00
N PHE A 215 5.66 24.12 4.67
CA PHE A 215 6.78 24.83 4.03
C PHE A 215 7.89 23.89 3.53
N LEU A 216 8.07 22.73 4.17
CA LEU A 216 9.04 21.73 3.73
C LEU A 216 8.60 21.00 2.44
N LEU A 217 7.29 20.98 2.16
CA LEU A 217 6.69 20.14 1.12
C LEU A 217 6.32 20.92 -0.15
N GLU A 218 6.06 22.22 -0.05
CA GLU A 218 5.68 23.06 -1.19
C GLU A 218 6.68 23.03 -2.35
N PRO A 219 8.02 23.12 -2.14
CA PRO A 219 8.97 23.07 -3.26
C PRO A 219 8.87 21.77 -4.07
N LEU A 220 8.66 20.63 -3.39
CA LEU A 220 8.49 19.33 -4.05
C LEU A 220 7.17 19.25 -4.82
N ARG A 221 6.08 19.77 -4.23
CA ARG A 221 4.75 19.80 -4.88
C ARG A 221 4.76 20.67 -6.13
N VAL A 222 5.40 21.84 -6.09
CA VAL A 222 5.56 22.74 -7.24
C VAL A 222 6.42 22.08 -8.32
N ALA A 223 7.55 21.46 -7.94
CA ALA A 223 8.41 20.75 -8.88
C ALA A 223 7.68 19.58 -9.56
N ASN A 224 6.87 18.82 -8.82
CA ASN A 224 6.06 17.74 -9.37
C ASN A 224 4.99 18.25 -10.33
N ALA A 225 4.26 19.31 -9.97
CA ALA A 225 3.27 19.93 -10.84
C ALA A 225 3.90 20.41 -12.16
N PHE A 226 5.07 21.05 -12.09
CA PHE A 226 5.81 21.50 -13.27
C PHE A 226 6.28 20.31 -14.13
N ARG A 227 6.84 19.25 -13.53
CA ARG A 227 7.23 18.03 -14.26
C ARG A 227 6.05 17.36 -14.95
N SER A 228 4.91 17.27 -14.27
CA SER A 228 3.69 16.70 -14.85
C SER A 228 3.14 17.55 -16.00
N ALA A 229 3.22 18.89 -15.90
CA ALA A 229 2.75 19.81 -16.95
C ALA A 229 3.70 19.91 -18.17
N THR A 230 5.01 19.80 -17.95
CA THR A 230 6.03 19.91 -19.03
C THR A 230 6.33 18.58 -19.69
N GLY A 231 6.22 17.46 -18.96
CA GLY A 231 6.31 16.11 -19.53
C GLY A 231 5.19 15.78 -20.53
N SER A 232 4.10 16.55 -20.56
CA SER A 232 3.09 16.46 -21.62
C SER A 232 3.38 17.35 -22.85
N ALA A 233 4.27 18.34 -22.74
CA ALA A 233 4.50 19.33 -23.79
C ALA A 233 5.72 19.03 -24.70
N PHE A 234 6.68 18.20 -24.26
CA PHE A 234 7.93 17.93 -24.99
C PHE A 234 8.26 16.44 -25.13
N GLY A 235 7.25 15.57 -25.31
CA GLY A 235 7.44 14.17 -25.75
C GLY A 235 8.37 13.29 -24.90
N GLN A 236 8.87 13.77 -23.76
CA GLN A 236 9.68 13.00 -22.82
C GLN A 236 8.79 12.46 -21.70
N PRO A 237 8.94 11.17 -21.36
CA PRO A 237 8.02 10.47 -20.47
C PRO A 237 8.03 11.10 -19.05
N PRO A 238 6.85 11.34 -18.43
CA PRO A 238 6.80 11.88 -17.08
C PRO A 238 7.14 10.79 -16.05
N LEU A 239 8.20 11.05 -15.26
CA LEU A 239 8.75 10.21 -14.17
C LEU A 239 9.26 8.82 -14.62
N PRO A 240 10.19 8.15 -13.90
CA PRO A 240 11.01 7.08 -14.49
C PRO A 240 10.09 6.10 -15.19
N VAL A 241 10.45 5.82 -16.45
CA VAL A 241 9.74 5.13 -17.54
C VAL A 241 9.24 3.74 -17.11
N GLN A 242 8.33 3.71 -16.15
CA GLN A 242 7.88 2.51 -15.45
C GLN A 242 6.38 2.53 -15.11
N PHE A 243 5.61 3.45 -15.69
CA PHE A 243 4.15 3.43 -15.54
C PHE A 243 3.42 3.44 -16.89
N LYS A 244 3.94 4.09 -17.94
CA LYS A 244 3.24 4.14 -19.24
C LYS A 244 3.28 2.85 -20.06
N ASN A 245 4.32 2.02 -19.91
CA ASN A 245 4.41 0.70 -20.57
C ASN A 245 3.69 -0.43 -19.80
N TYR A 246 2.96 -0.10 -18.73
CA TYR A 246 2.47 -1.07 -17.74
C TYR A 246 0.96 -1.33 -17.88
N PHE A 247 0.24 -0.48 -18.61
CA PHE A 247 -1.22 -0.48 -18.69
C PHE A 247 -1.80 -0.64 -20.10
N ALA A 248 -0.97 -0.91 -21.11
CA ALA A 248 -1.43 -1.22 -22.46
C ALA A 248 -1.72 -2.73 -22.60
N PHE A 249 -2.79 -3.22 -21.97
CA PHE A 249 -3.31 -4.57 -22.23
C PHE A 249 -4.81 -4.52 -22.52
N PRO A 250 -5.29 -5.22 -23.57
CA PRO A 250 -6.72 -5.37 -23.80
C PRO A 250 -7.36 -6.14 -22.65
N ILE A 251 -8.56 -5.70 -22.23
CA ILE A 251 -9.39 -6.39 -21.24
C ILE A 251 -9.72 -7.79 -21.78
N PRO A 252 -9.31 -8.90 -21.12
CA PRO A 252 -9.70 -10.22 -21.58
C PRO A 252 -11.20 -10.42 -21.33
N THR A 253 -11.98 -10.64 -22.38
CA THR A 253 -13.35 -11.14 -22.28
C THR A 253 -13.29 -12.64 -22.01
N TRP A 254 -13.44 -13.05 -20.74
CA TRP A 254 -13.55 -14.47 -20.40
C TRP A 254 -14.96 -14.98 -20.76
N PRO A 255 -15.09 -16.17 -21.39
CA PRO A 255 -16.39 -16.77 -21.61
C PRO A 255 -17.02 -17.09 -20.26
N VAL A 256 -18.28 -16.66 -20.09
CA VAL A 256 -19.11 -17.06 -18.95
C VAL A 256 -19.29 -18.58 -19.06
N ALA A 257 -18.81 -19.31 -18.06
CA ALA A 257 -18.98 -20.75 -18.01
C ALA A 257 -20.48 -21.08 -17.99
N SER A 258 -20.91 -21.85 -18.99
CA SER A 258 -22.22 -22.52 -19.06
C SER A 258 -22.30 -23.68 -18.09
#